data_AF-A0A959C9V3-F1
#
_entry.id   AF-A0A959C9V3-F1
#
_cell.length_a   1.000
_cell.length_b   1.000
_cell.length_c   1.000
_cell.angle_alpha   90.00
_cell.angle_beta   90.00
_cell.angle_gamma   90.00
#
_symmetry.space_group_name_H-M   'P 1'
#
loop_
_entity.id
_entity.type
_entity.pdbx_description
1 polymer ?
#
loop_
_entity_poly.entity_id
_entity_poly.type
_entity_poly.pdbx_seq_one_letter_code
_entity_poly.pdbx_strand_id
1 'polypeptide(L)'
;PSGRCIQAVRYRNGEPVDIPESERAQFKTRNGRTVLDGGGVKPDVLLPHDTATGVVKALLDQHIIFDFATQFALKHESIDSAEAFTFIDWDGFMQFAKSKNFDYESVSEKKLKELKSIASSENFALDTDIQALENRIKAAKKNELNNNKARIMHEIEQEIVGRYYFQRGKVRKNLKNDPEVDAAVKLLNDEARYRAILAGNS
;
A
#
# COMPACT_ATOMS: atom_id res chain seq x y z
N PRO A 1 35.18 -2.68 5.86
CA PRO A 1 34.19 -1.58 5.87
C PRO A 1 34.21 -0.83 4.54
N SER A 2 33.05 -0.53 3.93
CA SER A 2 32.95 0.09 2.58
C SER A 2 33.32 1.57 2.54
N GLY A 3 33.51 2.23 3.70
CA GLY A 3 33.79 3.67 3.79
C GLY A 3 32.58 4.57 3.52
N ARG A 4 31.42 3.99 3.20
CA ARG A 4 30.16 4.70 2.96
C ARG A 4 29.47 5.06 4.28
N CYS A 5 29.05 6.32 4.42
CA CYS A 5 28.14 6.80 5.43
C CYS A 5 26.68 6.40 5.12
N ILE A 6 26.01 5.76 6.07
CA ILE A 6 24.60 5.37 5.93
C ILE A 6 23.63 6.56 6.11
N GLN A 7 24.11 7.69 6.61
CA GLN A 7 23.28 8.85 6.95
C GLN A 7 22.81 9.59 5.70
N ALA A 8 21.50 9.47 5.39
CA ALA A 8 20.89 10.09 4.21
C ALA A 8 20.47 11.55 4.38
N VAL A 9 20.41 12.01 5.63
CA VAL A 9 19.88 13.32 5.99
C VAL A 9 20.93 14.18 6.70
N ARG A 10 20.93 15.48 6.40
CA ARG A 10 21.62 16.51 7.18
C ARG A 10 20.63 17.16 8.13
N TYR A 11 21.10 17.70 9.24
CA TYR A 11 20.23 18.43 10.17
C TYR A 11 20.34 19.93 9.93
N ARG A 12 19.21 20.60 9.70
CA ARG A 12 19.12 22.06 9.59
C ARG A 12 18.12 22.55 10.63
N ASN A 13 18.59 23.32 11.62
CA ASN A 13 17.80 23.76 12.77
C ASN A 13 17.14 22.62 13.57
N GLY A 14 17.81 21.46 13.67
CA GLY A 14 17.30 20.28 14.36
C GLY A 14 16.40 19.37 13.52
N GLU A 15 15.92 19.83 12.36
CA GLU A 15 15.08 19.04 11.47
C GLU A 15 15.91 18.24 10.45
N PRO A 16 15.59 16.97 10.20
CA PRO A 16 16.25 16.16 9.18
C PRO A 16 15.83 16.63 7.78
N VAL A 17 16.82 16.91 6.93
CA VAL A 17 16.63 17.31 5.53
C VAL A 17 17.43 16.36 4.64
N ASP A 18 16.78 15.81 3.62
CA ASP A 18 17.45 14.94 2.65
C ASP A 18 18.65 15.63 2.00
N ILE A 19 19.75 14.89 1.91
CA ILE A 19 20.92 15.31 1.16
C ILE A 19 20.63 15.02 -0.33
N PRO A 20 20.62 16.03 -1.22
CA PRO A 20 20.43 15.82 -2.65
C PRO A 20 21.47 14.86 -3.22
N GLU A 21 21.12 14.06 -4.23
CA GLU A 21 22.06 13.11 -4.85
C GLU A 21 23.33 13.78 -5.38
N SER A 22 23.24 15.03 -5.86
CA SER A 22 24.37 15.84 -6.32
C SER A 22 25.38 16.20 -5.22
N GLU A 23 24.96 16.19 -3.96
CA GLU A 23 25.79 16.50 -2.79
C GLU A 23 26.35 15.23 -2.12
N ARG A 24 25.97 14.04 -2.59
CA ARG A 24 26.41 12.76 -2.03
C ARG A 24 27.76 12.35 -2.62
N ALA A 25 28.64 11.85 -1.76
CA ALA A 25 29.90 11.27 -2.22
C ALA A 25 29.63 10.07 -3.14
N GLN A 26 30.41 9.96 -4.22
CA GLN A 26 30.27 8.87 -5.18
C GLN A 26 31.34 7.81 -4.92
N PHE A 27 30.91 6.56 -4.87
CA PHE A 27 31.77 5.39 -4.73
C PHE A 27 31.58 4.48 -5.93
N LYS A 28 32.52 3.55 -6.15
CA LYS A 28 32.39 2.54 -7.19
C LYS A 28 32.44 1.14 -6.60
N THR A 29 31.58 0.25 -7.11
CA THR A 29 31.69 -1.19 -6.85
C THR A 29 32.93 -1.75 -7.57
N ARG A 30 33.31 -3.00 -7.27
CA ARG A 30 34.41 -3.70 -7.96
C ARG A 30 34.23 -3.72 -9.48
N ASN A 31 33.00 -3.74 -9.97
CA ASN A 31 32.66 -3.77 -11.38
C ASN A 31 32.43 -2.36 -11.96
N GLY A 32 32.82 -1.29 -11.27
CA GLY A 32 32.79 0.08 -11.79
C GLY A 32 31.45 0.82 -11.66
N ARG A 33 30.37 0.15 -11.25
CA ARG A 33 29.06 0.77 -10.98
C ARG A 33 29.17 1.87 -9.92
N THR A 34 28.69 3.06 -10.23
CA THR A 34 28.61 4.18 -9.29
C THR A 34 27.52 3.93 -8.24
N VAL A 35 27.86 4.11 -6.97
CA VAL A 35 26.93 4.06 -5.85
C VAL A 35 27.12 5.30 -4.99
N LEU A 36 26.03 5.95 -4.61
CA LEU A 36 26.07 7.17 -3.82
C LEU A 36 26.18 6.85 -2.33
N ASP A 37 26.77 7.75 -1.58
CA ASP A 37 26.72 7.72 -0.12
C ASP A 37 25.33 8.11 0.41
N GLY A 38 25.12 8.08 1.72
CA GLY A 38 23.94 8.70 2.32
C GLY A 38 22.61 8.02 1.97
N GLY A 39 22.59 6.70 2.06
CA GLY A 39 21.39 5.90 1.88
C GLY A 39 21.82 4.47 2.03
N GLY A 40 21.21 3.75 2.97
CA GLY A 40 21.62 2.39 3.35
C GLY A 40 21.68 1.41 2.17
N VAL A 41 20.69 0.54 2.05
CA VAL A 41 20.55 -0.36 0.90
C VAL A 41 19.49 0.23 -0.02
N LYS A 42 19.92 0.95 -1.07
CA LYS A 42 19.03 1.38 -2.16
C LYS A 42 18.83 0.19 -3.11
N PRO A 43 17.60 -0.25 -3.39
CA PRO A 43 17.37 -1.36 -4.30
C PRO A 43 17.69 -0.96 -5.74
N ASP A 44 18.25 -1.90 -6.50
CA ASP A 44 18.54 -1.70 -7.94
C ASP A 44 17.27 -1.83 -8.80
N VAL A 45 16.21 -2.45 -8.27
CA VAL A 45 14.88 -2.52 -8.88
C VAL A 45 13.88 -1.92 -7.91
N LEU A 46 13.27 -0.79 -8.30
CA LEU A 46 12.21 -0.17 -7.54
C LEU A 46 10.88 -0.85 -7.87
N LEU A 47 10.19 -1.29 -6.82
CA LEU A 47 8.80 -1.71 -6.91
C LEU A 47 7.94 -0.64 -6.23
N PRO A 48 6.74 -0.33 -6.77
CA PRO A 48 5.83 0.57 -6.09
C PRO A 48 5.48 -0.03 -4.72
N HIS A 49 5.52 0.80 -3.68
CA HIS A 49 5.08 0.38 -2.36
C HIS A 49 3.61 0.00 -2.40
N ASP A 50 3.31 -1.21 -1.94
CA ASP A 50 1.96 -1.68 -1.78
C ASP A 50 1.30 -0.96 -0.59
N THR A 51 0.67 0.18 -0.88
CA THR A 51 -0.05 0.98 0.10
C THR A 51 -1.53 0.89 -0.19
N ALA A 52 -2.29 0.42 0.80
CA ALA A 52 -3.74 0.49 0.74
C ALA A 52 -4.17 1.95 0.57
N THR A 53 -5.07 2.22 -0.36
CA THR A 53 -5.64 3.54 -0.63
C THR A 53 -7.16 3.47 -0.71
N GLY A 54 -7.81 4.63 -0.74
CA GLY A 54 -9.26 4.75 -0.93
C GLY A 54 -10.06 3.89 0.05
N VAL A 55 -10.99 3.11 -0.50
CA VAL A 55 -11.89 2.24 0.29
C VAL A 55 -11.16 1.17 1.08
N VAL A 56 -10.07 0.60 0.56
CA VAL A 56 -9.30 -0.46 1.25
C VAL A 56 -8.66 0.11 2.51
N LYS A 57 -8.03 1.28 2.39
CA LYS A 57 -7.47 1.98 3.54
C LYS A 57 -8.53 2.32 4.57
N ALA A 58 -9.69 2.81 4.13
CA ALA A 58 -10.78 3.13 5.06
C ALA A 58 -11.30 1.90 5.81
N LEU A 59 -11.41 0.75 5.14
CA LEU A 59 -11.79 -0.52 5.78
C LEU A 59 -10.79 -0.99 6.83
N LEU A 60 -9.49 -0.76 6.61
CA LEU A 60 -8.43 -1.07 7.56
C LEU A 60 -8.41 -0.09 8.74
N ASP A 61 -8.45 1.22 8.45
CA ASP A 61 -8.40 2.29 9.46
C ASP A 61 -9.63 2.26 10.40
N GLN A 62 -10.80 1.88 9.87
CA GLN A 62 -12.03 1.72 10.66
C GLN A 62 -12.20 0.31 11.25
N HIS A 63 -11.18 -0.55 11.13
CA HIS A 63 -11.17 -1.91 11.68
C HIS A 63 -12.30 -2.83 11.18
N ILE A 64 -12.96 -2.52 10.06
CA ILE A 64 -14.05 -3.36 9.52
C ILE A 64 -13.55 -4.76 9.16
N ILE A 65 -12.38 -4.84 8.53
CA ILE A 65 -11.76 -6.12 8.16
C ILE A 65 -11.34 -6.89 9.42
N PHE A 66 -10.76 -6.20 10.40
CA PHE A 66 -10.34 -6.78 11.68
C PHE A 66 -11.53 -7.36 12.45
N ASP A 67 -12.64 -6.62 12.55
CA ASP A 67 -13.84 -7.05 13.25
C ASP A 67 -14.51 -8.22 12.54
N PHE A 68 -14.54 -8.19 11.21
CA PHE A 68 -15.05 -9.30 10.41
C PHE A 68 -14.23 -10.58 10.64
N ALA A 69 -12.90 -10.48 10.57
CA ALA A 69 -12.01 -11.62 10.82
C ALA A 69 -12.18 -12.17 12.26
N THR A 70 -12.42 -11.31 13.25
CA THR A 70 -12.75 -11.72 14.62
C THR A 70 -14.06 -12.49 14.66
N GLN A 71 -15.12 -11.99 14.02
CA GLN A 71 -16.41 -12.66 13.98
C GLN A 71 -16.33 -13.99 13.22
N PHE A 72 -15.54 -14.05 12.15
CA PHE A 72 -15.25 -15.27 11.41
C PHE A 72 -14.61 -16.31 12.33
N ALA A 73 -13.56 -15.92 13.08
CA ALA A 73 -12.84 -16.82 13.97
C ALA A 73 -13.69 -17.34 15.13
N LEU A 74 -14.65 -16.54 15.63
CA LEU A 74 -15.59 -17.00 16.65
C LEU A 74 -16.58 -18.06 16.15
N LYS A 75 -16.82 -18.13 14.84
CA LYS A 75 -17.76 -19.06 14.21
C LYS A 75 -17.09 -20.31 13.63
N HIS A 76 -15.77 -20.27 13.42
CA HIS A 76 -15.01 -21.36 12.80
C HIS A 76 -13.89 -21.77 13.74
N GLU A 77 -13.94 -22.99 14.27
CA GLU A 77 -12.93 -23.49 15.20
C GLU A 77 -11.53 -23.63 14.56
N SER A 78 -11.49 -23.96 13.27
CA SER A 78 -10.26 -24.14 12.51
C SER A 78 -10.44 -23.75 11.05
N ILE A 79 -9.31 -23.54 10.37
CA ILE A 79 -9.21 -23.35 8.93
C ILE A 79 -8.17 -24.31 8.36
N ASP A 80 -8.10 -24.41 7.03
CA ASP A 80 -7.00 -25.08 6.32
C ASP A 80 -5.65 -24.44 6.65
N SER A 81 -4.56 -25.11 6.26
CA SER A 81 -3.20 -24.58 6.47
C SER A 81 -3.06 -23.16 5.93
N ALA A 82 -2.15 -22.38 6.53
CA ALA A 82 -1.92 -20.99 6.14
C ALA A 82 -1.67 -20.80 4.63
N GLU A 83 -1.06 -21.78 3.96
CA GLU A 83 -0.74 -21.75 2.52
C GLU A 83 -1.95 -22.13 1.62
N ALA A 84 -2.88 -22.92 2.16
CA ALA A 84 -4.02 -23.50 1.44
C ALA A 84 -5.32 -22.71 1.65
N PHE A 85 -5.50 -22.09 2.82
CA PHE A 85 -6.72 -21.35 3.15
C PHE A 85 -7.01 -20.25 2.13
N THR A 86 -8.24 -20.18 1.64
CA THR A 86 -8.71 -19.08 0.79
C THR A 86 -10.05 -18.54 1.26
N PHE A 87 -10.09 -17.22 1.47
CA PHE A 87 -11.33 -16.54 1.79
C PHE A 87 -12.20 -16.35 0.54
N ILE A 88 -13.45 -16.81 0.59
CA ILE A 88 -14.39 -16.77 -0.55
C ILE A 88 -15.72 -16.07 -0.25
N ASP A 89 -16.01 -15.75 1.03
CA ASP A 89 -17.31 -15.22 1.48
C ASP A 89 -17.42 -13.68 1.31
N TRP A 90 -17.38 -13.23 0.05
CA TRP A 90 -17.52 -11.81 -0.27
C TRP A 90 -18.87 -11.23 0.18
N ASP A 91 -19.96 -11.96 -0.04
CA ASP A 91 -21.30 -11.47 0.25
C ASP A 91 -21.53 -11.35 1.77
N GLY A 92 -21.02 -12.30 2.55
CA GLY A 92 -21.02 -12.21 4.02
C GLY A 92 -20.23 -11.01 4.54
N PHE A 93 -19.06 -10.71 3.94
CA PHE A 93 -18.31 -9.50 4.26
C PHE A 93 -19.09 -8.22 3.91
N MET A 94 -19.72 -8.16 2.74
CA MET A 94 -20.53 -7.00 2.34
C MET A 94 -21.73 -6.76 3.27
N GLN A 95 -22.40 -7.83 3.70
CA GLN A 95 -23.46 -7.76 4.70
C GLN A 95 -22.94 -7.26 6.05
N PHE A 96 -21.77 -7.76 6.47
CA PHE A 96 -21.13 -7.32 7.71
C PHE A 96 -20.78 -5.84 7.67
N ALA A 97 -20.09 -5.38 6.62
CA ALA A 97 -19.72 -3.97 6.45
C ALA A 97 -20.95 -3.06 6.47
N LYS A 98 -22.04 -3.47 5.82
CA LYS A 98 -23.33 -2.76 5.88
C LYS A 98 -23.92 -2.74 7.29
N SER A 99 -23.88 -3.85 8.02
CA SER A 99 -24.39 -3.93 9.40
C SER A 99 -23.61 -3.03 10.38
N LYS A 100 -22.35 -2.73 10.05
CA LYS A 100 -21.49 -1.80 10.79
C LYS A 100 -21.66 -0.34 10.35
N ASN A 101 -22.57 -0.06 9.42
CA ASN A 101 -22.75 1.26 8.81
C ASN A 101 -21.43 1.82 8.26
N PHE A 102 -20.62 0.96 7.62
CA PHE A 102 -19.36 1.40 7.03
C PHE A 102 -19.62 2.49 5.99
N ASP A 103 -18.95 3.63 6.19
CA ASP A 103 -18.88 4.73 5.25
C ASP A 103 -17.48 5.35 5.33
N TYR A 104 -17.04 5.97 4.25
CA TYR A 104 -15.76 6.67 4.24
C TYR A 104 -15.82 7.89 3.35
N GLU A 105 -15.05 8.90 3.71
CA GLU A 105 -14.88 10.09 2.90
C GLU A 105 -13.52 10.05 2.19
N SER A 106 -13.56 10.07 0.87
CA SER A 106 -12.36 10.12 0.04
C SER A 106 -11.63 11.47 0.20
N VAL A 107 -10.34 11.49 -0.12
CA VAL A 107 -9.55 12.73 -0.10
C VAL A 107 -10.15 13.77 -1.06
N SER A 108 -10.66 13.34 -2.21
CA SER A 108 -11.33 14.22 -3.18
C SER A 108 -12.60 14.84 -2.59
N GLU A 109 -13.43 14.09 -1.85
CA GLU A 109 -14.61 14.64 -1.17
C GLU A 109 -14.22 15.68 -0.11
N LYS A 110 -13.19 15.40 0.70
CA LYS A 110 -12.67 16.34 1.70
C LYS A 110 -12.23 17.65 1.05
N LYS A 111 -11.45 17.56 -0.04
CA LYS A 111 -10.97 18.74 -0.78
C LYS A 111 -12.08 19.49 -1.51
N LEU A 112 -13.10 18.78 -1.99
CA LEU A 112 -14.25 19.43 -2.61
C LEU A 112 -15.12 20.18 -1.59
N LYS A 113 -15.30 19.63 -0.38
CA LYS A 113 -15.95 20.34 0.73
C LYS A 113 -15.18 21.58 1.18
N GLU A 114 -13.85 21.47 1.25
CA GLU A 114 -12.96 22.59 1.54
C GLU A 114 -13.10 23.69 0.49
N LEU A 115 -13.03 23.34 -0.80
CA LEU A 115 -13.25 24.27 -1.91
C LEU A 115 -14.62 24.95 -1.83
N LYS A 116 -15.68 24.19 -1.53
CA LYS A 116 -17.03 24.73 -1.36
C LYS A 116 -17.08 25.80 -0.27
N SER A 117 -16.49 25.51 0.89
CA SER A 117 -16.44 26.45 2.01
C SER A 117 -15.72 27.75 1.64
N ILE A 118 -14.58 27.64 0.93
CA ILE A 118 -13.79 28.81 0.50
C ILE A 118 -14.56 29.61 -0.54
N ALA A 119 -15.07 28.97 -1.59
CA ALA A 119 -15.81 29.63 -2.66
C ALA A 119 -17.04 30.38 -2.14
N SER A 120 -17.79 29.78 -1.19
CA SER A 120 -18.92 30.47 -0.54
C SER A 120 -18.47 31.69 0.27
N SER A 121 -17.32 31.64 0.94
CA SER A 121 -16.77 32.79 1.69
C SER A 121 -16.29 33.92 0.78
N GLU A 122 -15.81 33.58 -0.42
CA GLU A 122 -15.35 34.52 -1.44
C GLU A 122 -16.50 35.03 -2.34
N ASN A 123 -17.72 34.53 -2.12
CA ASN A 123 -18.92 34.81 -2.94
C ASN A 123 -18.77 34.38 -4.42
N PHE A 124 -18.03 33.31 -4.68
CA PHE A 124 -17.96 32.71 -6.01
C PHE A 124 -19.17 31.81 -6.28
N ALA A 125 -19.85 32.05 -7.40
CA ALA A 125 -21.01 31.28 -7.83
C ALA A 125 -20.61 29.93 -8.46
N LEU A 126 -20.08 29.01 -7.65
CA LEU A 126 -19.59 27.68 -8.07
C LEU A 126 -20.47 26.51 -7.58
N ASP A 127 -21.59 26.78 -6.90
CA ASP A 127 -22.41 25.75 -6.26
C ASP A 127 -22.88 24.65 -7.23
N THR A 128 -23.27 25.03 -8.45
CA THR A 128 -23.74 24.09 -9.47
C THR A 128 -22.64 23.14 -9.94
N ASP A 129 -21.44 23.66 -10.15
CA ASP A 129 -20.28 22.86 -10.59
C ASP A 129 -19.78 21.93 -9.48
N ILE A 130 -19.73 22.44 -8.25
CA ILE A 130 -19.37 21.66 -7.07
C ILE A 130 -20.37 20.52 -6.87
N GLN A 131 -21.67 20.81 -6.95
CA GLN A 131 -22.70 19.77 -6.83
C GLN A 131 -22.61 18.72 -7.94
N ALA A 132 -22.27 19.13 -9.17
CA ALA A 132 -22.03 18.20 -10.27
C ALA A 132 -20.81 17.28 -9.99
N LEU A 133 -19.72 17.83 -9.44
CA LEU A 133 -18.55 17.05 -9.04
C LEU A 133 -18.86 16.09 -7.87
N GLU A 134 -19.58 16.54 -6.85
CA GLU A 134 -20.02 15.70 -5.73
C GLU A 134 -20.82 14.49 -6.23
N ASN A 135 -21.75 14.71 -7.16
CA ASN A 135 -22.57 13.63 -7.74
C ASN A 135 -21.74 12.64 -8.56
N ARG A 136 -20.76 13.13 -9.33
CA ARG A 136 -19.84 12.26 -10.09
C ARG A 136 -18.96 11.41 -9.18
N ILE A 137 -18.45 11.99 -8.09
CA ILE A 137 -17.67 11.24 -7.10
C ILE A 137 -18.53 10.18 -6.41
N LYS A 138 -19.74 10.54 -5.97
CA LYS A 138 -20.69 9.57 -5.39
C LYS A 138 -21.00 8.42 -6.34
N ALA A 139 -21.18 8.70 -7.64
CA ALA A 139 -21.41 7.68 -8.65
C ALA A 139 -20.19 6.75 -8.82
N ALA A 140 -18.98 7.31 -8.85
CA ALA A 140 -17.74 6.54 -8.94
C ALA A 140 -17.53 5.63 -7.70
N LYS A 141 -17.83 6.13 -6.51
CA LYS A 141 -17.70 5.38 -5.24
C LYS A 141 -18.58 4.14 -5.16
N LYS A 142 -19.75 4.13 -5.82
CA LYS A 142 -20.67 2.98 -5.79
C LYS A 142 -20.01 1.66 -6.20
N ASN A 143 -19.01 1.72 -7.09
CA ASN A 143 -18.32 0.53 -7.59
C ASN A 143 -16.96 0.30 -6.92
N GLU A 144 -16.47 1.19 -6.05
CA GLU A 144 -15.10 1.07 -5.51
C GLU A 144 -14.89 -0.20 -4.69
N LEU A 145 -15.87 -0.63 -3.89
CA LEU A 145 -15.79 -1.91 -3.15
C LEU A 145 -15.61 -3.10 -4.10
N ASN A 146 -16.36 -3.12 -5.21
CA ASN A 146 -16.28 -4.19 -6.19
C ASN A 146 -14.99 -4.13 -7.01
N ASN A 147 -14.55 -2.93 -7.40
CA ASN A 147 -13.29 -2.73 -8.13
C ASN A 147 -12.09 -3.18 -7.29
N ASN A 148 -12.16 -3.01 -5.97
CA ASN A 148 -11.12 -3.44 -5.03
C ASN A 148 -11.39 -4.81 -4.40
N LYS A 149 -12.38 -5.58 -4.89
CA LYS A 149 -12.80 -6.85 -4.28
C LYS A 149 -11.64 -7.80 -4.05
N ALA A 150 -10.81 -8.02 -5.06
CA ALA A 150 -9.66 -8.92 -4.95
C ALA A 150 -8.69 -8.49 -3.83
N ARG A 151 -8.42 -7.18 -3.73
CA ARG A 151 -7.56 -6.63 -2.68
C ARG A 151 -8.20 -6.78 -1.30
N ILE A 152 -9.47 -6.42 -1.16
CA ILE A 152 -10.18 -6.52 0.12
C ILE A 152 -10.25 -7.98 0.60
N MET A 153 -10.54 -8.92 -0.30
CA MET A 153 -10.54 -10.34 0.02
C MET A 153 -9.17 -10.81 0.49
N HIS A 154 -8.09 -10.33 -0.14
CA HIS A 154 -6.72 -10.63 0.30
C HIS A 154 -6.44 -10.09 1.72
N GLU A 155 -6.83 -8.85 2.02
CA GLU A 155 -6.66 -8.29 3.37
C GLU A 155 -7.45 -9.06 4.43
N ILE A 156 -8.69 -9.46 4.12
CA ILE A 156 -9.51 -10.31 5.00
C ILE A 156 -8.84 -11.65 5.24
N GLU A 157 -8.35 -12.28 4.17
CA GLU A 157 -7.63 -13.55 4.23
C GLU A 157 -6.40 -13.46 5.15
N GLN A 158 -5.61 -12.39 5.03
CA GLN A 158 -4.46 -12.14 5.90
C GLN A 158 -4.86 -11.99 7.37
N GLU A 159 -5.91 -11.22 7.65
CA GLU A 159 -6.39 -11.03 9.01
C GLU A 159 -6.92 -12.34 9.60
N ILE A 160 -7.66 -13.14 8.83
CA ILE A 160 -8.16 -14.45 9.27
C ILE A 160 -6.99 -15.40 9.54
N VAL A 161 -6.05 -15.57 8.60
CA VAL A 161 -4.86 -16.42 8.80
C VAL A 161 -4.06 -15.98 10.03
N GLY A 162 -3.99 -14.66 10.27
CA GLY A 162 -3.37 -14.09 11.47
C GLY A 162 -4.03 -14.49 12.78
N ARG A 163 -5.34 -14.82 12.80
CA ARG A 163 -6.03 -15.31 14.00
C ARG A 163 -5.64 -16.74 14.37
N TYR A 164 -5.46 -17.61 13.39
CA TYR A 164 -5.20 -19.05 13.62
C TYR A 164 -3.71 -19.39 13.69
N TYR A 165 -2.89 -18.72 12.90
CA TYR A 165 -1.47 -19.06 12.71
C TYR A 165 -0.52 -17.93 13.07
N PHE A 166 -1.05 -16.84 13.64
CA PHE A 166 -0.29 -15.67 14.08
C PHE A 166 0.57 -15.08 12.95
N GLN A 167 1.61 -14.32 13.32
CA GLN A 167 2.50 -13.66 12.35
C GLN A 167 3.19 -14.65 11.40
N ARG A 168 3.53 -15.86 11.88
CA ARG A 168 4.16 -16.89 11.04
C ARG A 168 3.24 -17.35 9.92
N GLY A 169 1.94 -17.46 10.18
CA GLY A 169 0.92 -17.73 9.18
C GLY A 169 0.81 -16.62 8.14
N LYS A 170 0.69 -15.36 8.59
CA LYS A 170 0.60 -14.20 7.68
C LYS A 170 1.80 -14.15 6.73
N VAL A 171 3.02 -14.33 7.25
CA VAL A 171 4.25 -14.37 6.43
C VAL A 171 4.18 -15.49 5.39
N ARG A 172 3.84 -16.71 5.79
CA ARG A 172 3.73 -17.85 4.86
C ARG A 172 2.69 -17.62 3.77
N LYS A 173 1.56 -17.02 4.12
CA LYS A 173 0.49 -16.70 3.18
C LYS A 173 0.93 -15.61 2.20
N ASN A 174 1.57 -14.55 2.68
CA ASN A 174 2.08 -13.46 1.85
C ASN A 174 3.09 -13.94 0.81
N LEU A 175 4.03 -14.80 1.21
CA LEU A 175 5.08 -15.32 0.31
C LEU A 175 4.55 -15.99 -0.96
N LYS A 176 3.32 -16.51 -0.96
CA LYS A 176 2.72 -17.20 -2.12
C LYS A 176 2.43 -16.25 -3.29
N ASN A 177 2.07 -14.99 -2.99
CA ASN A 177 1.67 -13.99 -3.98
C ASN A 177 2.43 -12.66 -3.77
N ASP A 178 3.63 -12.75 -3.20
CA ASP A 178 4.42 -11.57 -2.85
C ASP A 178 5.00 -10.95 -4.14
N PRO A 179 4.64 -9.69 -4.48
CA PRO A 179 5.11 -9.06 -5.71
C PRO A 179 6.63 -8.83 -5.72
N GLU A 180 7.27 -8.70 -4.56
CA GLU A 180 8.72 -8.60 -4.44
C GLU A 180 9.38 -9.94 -4.73
N VAL A 181 8.83 -11.04 -4.22
CA VAL A 181 9.32 -12.40 -4.52
C VAL A 181 9.14 -12.71 -6.00
N ASP A 182 7.97 -12.40 -6.58
CA ASP A 182 7.71 -12.59 -8.00
C ASP A 182 8.67 -11.77 -8.88
N ALA A 183 8.91 -10.51 -8.51
CA ALA A 183 9.85 -9.66 -9.22
C ALA A 183 11.30 -10.18 -9.10
N ALA A 184 11.68 -10.67 -7.93
CA ALA A 184 12.99 -11.27 -7.70
C ALA A 184 13.18 -12.54 -8.55
N VAL A 185 12.20 -13.45 -8.57
CA VAL A 185 12.24 -14.66 -9.39
C VAL A 185 12.30 -14.30 -10.88
N LYS A 186 11.49 -13.34 -11.34
CA LYS A 186 11.53 -12.85 -12.74
C LYS A 186 12.90 -12.27 -13.09
N LEU A 187 13.50 -11.49 -12.20
CA LEU A 187 14.82 -10.90 -12.43
C LEU A 187 15.92 -11.97 -12.48
N LEU A 188 15.89 -12.93 -11.56
CA LEU A 188 16.90 -14.00 -11.50
C LEU A 188 16.84 -14.94 -12.71
N ASN A 189 15.65 -15.11 -13.29
CA ASN A 189 15.46 -15.88 -14.53
C ASN A 189 15.79 -15.09 -15.81
N ASP A 190 16.01 -13.78 -15.72
CA ASP A 190 16.46 -12.93 -16.83
C ASP A 190 17.96 -12.66 -16.69
N GLU A 191 18.79 -13.61 -17.16
CA GLU A 191 20.25 -13.52 -17.04
C GLU A 191 20.81 -12.23 -17.65
N ALA A 192 20.24 -11.77 -18.77
CA ALA A 192 20.72 -10.57 -19.46
C ALA A 192 20.49 -9.32 -18.59
N ARG A 193 19.27 -9.14 -18.09
CA ARG A 193 18.93 -8.02 -17.19
C ARG A 193 19.69 -8.10 -15.88
N TYR A 194 19.78 -9.29 -15.28
CA TYR A 194 20.52 -9.50 -14.04
C TYR A 194 22.01 -9.11 -14.18
N ARG A 195 22.68 -9.59 -15.24
CA ARG A 195 24.08 -9.25 -15.51
C ARG A 195 24.25 -7.76 -15.83
N ALA A 196 23.31 -7.14 -16.54
CA ALA A 196 23.35 -5.70 -16.83
C ALA A 196 23.30 -4.85 -15.55
N ILE A 197 22.42 -5.19 -14.60
CA ILE A 197 22.35 -4.53 -13.28
C ILE A 197 23.67 -4.71 -12.52
N LEU A 198 24.23 -5.93 -12.49
CA LEU A 198 25.51 -6.19 -11.81
C LEU A 198 26.71 -5.49 -12.47
N ALA A 199 26.64 -5.25 -13.78
CA ALA A 199 27.64 -4.49 -14.53
C ALA A 199 27.47 -2.97 -14.36
N GLY A 200 26.32 -2.50 -13.88
CA GLY A 200 26.01 -1.07 -13.77
C GLY A 200 25.61 -0.42 -15.10
N ASN A 201 25.10 -1.21 -16.05
CA ASN A 201 24.64 -0.76 -17.38
C ASN A 201 23.11 -0.54 -17.46
N SER A 202 22.43 -0.64 -16.31
CA SER A 202 20.98 -0.55 -16.15
C SER A 202 20.48 0.88 -15.98
#